data_AF-A0A6P8W828-F1
#
_entry.id   AF-A0A6P8W828-F1
#
_cell.length_a   1.000
_cell.length_b   1.000
_cell.length_c   1.000
_cell.angle_alpha   90.00
_cell.angle_beta   90.00
_cell.angle_gamma   90.00
#
_symmetry.space_group_name_H-M   'P 1'
#
loop_
_entity.id
_entity.type
_entity.pdbx_description
1 polymer ?
#
loop_
_entity_poly.entity_id
_entity_poly.type
_entity_poly.pdbx_seq_one_letter_code
_entity_poly.pdbx_strand_id
1 'polypeptide(L)'
;MDYDNVLFSYFMRDTFEALSELSLNFQKDSLTVCDAVEALETCSLKLVDLQFQPTEGMQEVIDAVSKTGLFRGTKLKYVNEGQILFLRKKVIDVLIKHLEKRFQDLQKGSVPSKFSIFNPSQWPSDRQELAAYGKQDFADICEHYQPLMDEHSVTTKMLKSEFILYKSYAAARTLRMPQIFSGILCDTERCKQYKGLSILFEIYLVLAVNTAVCERGFSCMKRVKNDWRSCLGTEQLSRLMFSSIEGPSMDNFDAAGAVEKWWTSGNRARRPGFNPWQKEQEQEIRDDLYEDLVLMDQEAEQEENVRQEAISDELGLEAENVAAGEKRLAEALDDSDESDIDESDIDTFLKDY
;
A
#
# COMPACT_ATOMS: atom_id res chain seq x y z
N MET A 1 6.92 -47.24 22.46
CA MET A 1 6.44 -46.16 21.60
C MET A 1 6.42 -46.71 20.19
N ASP A 2 5.30 -46.58 19.50
CA ASP A 2 5.12 -47.21 18.19
C ASP A 2 5.63 -46.28 17.10
N TYR A 3 6.32 -46.85 16.12
CA TYR A 3 6.96 -46.13 15.01
C TYR A 3 5.94 -45.27 14.26
N ASP A 4 4.81 -45.87 13.93
CA ASP A 4 3.73 -45.23 13.18
C ASP A 4 3.15 -44.02 13.91
N ASN A 5 3.01 -44.08 15.24
CA ASN A 5 2.48 -42.98 16.04
C ASN A 5 3.42 -41.77 16.06
N VAL A 6 4.73 -42.02 16.11
CA VAL A 6 5.74 -40.93 16.08
C VAL A 6 5.72 -40.24 14.72
N LEU A 7 5.74 -41.02 13.63
CA LEU A 7 5.66 -40.49 12.27
C LEU A 7 4.36 -39.73 12.01
N PHE A 8 3.23 -40.27 12.46
CA PHE A 8 1.94 -39.61 12.32
C PHE A 8 1.87 -38.31 13.13
N SER A 9 2.55 -38.22 14.28
CA SER A 9 2.62 -36.99 15.08
C SER A 9 3.36 -35.87 14.34
N TYR A 10 4.47 -36.17 13.66
CA TYR A 10 5.18 -35.20 12.82
C TYR A 10 4.32 -34.78 11.61
N PHE A 11 3.71 -35.74 10.92
CA PHE A 11 2.77 -35.45 9.83
C PHE A 11 1.64 -34.51 10.26
N MET A 12 1.00 -34.77 11.41
CA MET A 12 -0.08 -33.94 11.92
C MET A 12 0.40 -32.54 12.31
N ARG A 13 1.61 -32.41 12.88
CA ARG A 13 2.21 -31.10 13.20
C ARG A 13 2.29 -30.24 11.94
N ASP A 14 2.87 -30.78 10.87
CA ASP A 14 3.12 -30.03 9.64
C ASP A 14 1.79 -29.77 8.88
N THR A 15 0.82 -30.68 9.01
CA THR A 15 -0.56 -30.45 8.55
C THR A 15 -1.22 -29.28 9.28
N PHE A 16 -1.08 -29.19 10.60
CA PHE A 16 -1.61 -28.08 11.39
C PHE A 16 -0.89 -26.77 11.11
N GLU A 17 0.41 -26.81 10.79
CA GLU A 17 1.17 -25.62 10.39
C GLU A 17 0.60 -25.01 9.10
N ALA A 18 0.36 -25.83 8.06
CA ALA A 18 -0.27 -25.36 6.81
C ALA A 18 -1.66 -24.74 7.05
N LEU A 19 -2.48 -25.37 7.90
CA LEU A 19 -3.80 -24.85 8.26
C LEU A 19 -3.72 -23.57 9.12
N SER A 20 -2.71 -23.47 9.99
CA SER A 20 -2.46 -22.30 10.83
C SER A 20 -2.08 -21.09 9.99
N GLU A 21 -1.19 -21.26 9.00
CA GLU A 21 -0.84 -20.21 8.06
C GLU A 21 -2.05 -19.72 7.26
N LEU A 22 -2.90 -20.64 6.79
CA LEU A 22 -4.15 -20.28 6.13
C LEU A 22 -5.03 -19.44 7.08
N SER A 23 -5.19 -19.88 8.33
CA SER A 23 -5.97 -19.15 9.34
C SER A 23 -5.42 -17.75 9.58
N LEU A 24 -4.10 -17.59 9.69
CA LEU A 24 -3.45 -16.28 9.88
C LEU A 24 -3.63 -15.36 8.67
N ASN A 25 -3.55 -15.89 7.45
CA ASN A 25 -3.88 -15.12 6.25
C ASN A 25 -5.33 -14.62 6.30
N PHE A 26 -6.26 -15.48 6.71
CA PHE A 26 -7.67 -15.11 6.89
C PHE A 26 -7.94 -14.13 8.04
N GLN A 27 -6.96 -13.80 8.88
CA GLN A 27 -7.12 -12.83 9.96
C GLN A 27 -6.66 -11.42 9.59
N LYS A 28 -6.05 -11.25 8.40
CA LYS A 28 -5.59 -9.94 7.90
C LYS A 28 -6.76 -8.99 7.68
N ASP A 29 -6.53 -7.72 7.99
CA ASP A 29 -7.54 -6.65 7.91
C ASP A 29 -7.85 -6.27 6.47
N SER A 30 -6.84 -6.32 5.61
CA SER A 30 -6.92 -6.00 4.19
C SER A 30 -7.10 -7.23 3.30
N LEU A 31 -7.72 -8.30 3.80
CA LEU A 31 -7.88 -9.54 3.04
C LEU A 31 -8.94 -9.39 1.96
N THR A 32 -8.54 -9.53 0.70
CA THR A 32 -9.48 -9.53 -0.42
C THR A 32 -9.89 -10.94 -0.84
N VAL A 33 -10.93 -11.06 -1.68
CA VAL A 33 -11.37 -12.37 -2.20
C VAL A 33 -10.24 -13.06 -2.96
N CYS A 34 -9.46 -12.32 -3.74
CA CYS A 34 -8.34 -12.88 -4.49
C CYS A 34 -7.25 -13.40 -3.54
N ASP A 35 -6.88 -12.62 -2.53
CA ASP A 35 -5.90 -13.05 -1.52
C ASP A 35 -6.37 -14.31 -0.78
N ALA A 36 -7.66 -14.41 -0.46
CA ALA A 36 -8.23 -15.57 0.19
C ALA A 36 -8.19 -16.82 -0.71
N VAL A 37 -8.50 -16.69 -2.00
CA VAL A 37 -8.41 -17.80 -2.97
C VAL A 37 -6.96 -18.24 -3.17
N GLU A 38 -6.02 -17.30 -3.29
CA GLU A 38 -4.58 -17.60 -3.40
C GLU A 38 -4.03 -18.29 -2.15
N ALA A 39 -4.44 -17.84 -0.95
CA ALA A 39 -4.07 -18.48 0.31
C ALA A 39 -4.63 -19.91 0.42
N LEU A 40 -5.87 -20.12 -0.04
CA LEU A 40 -6.49 -21.45 -0.10
C LEU A 40 -5.73 -22.38 -1.05
N GLU A 41 -5.38 -21.90 -2.24
CA GLU A 41 -4.61 -22.69 -3.22
C GLU A 41 -3.23 -23.05 -2.66
N THR A 42 -2.55 -22.09 -2.03
CA THR A 42 -1.26 -22.32 -1.37
C THR A 42 -1.37 -23.40 -0.29
N CYS A 43 -2.40 -23.33 0.55
CA CYS A 43 -2.65 -24.34 1.58
C CYS A 43 -2.95 -25.71 0.95
N SER A 44 -3.76 -25.75 -0.11
CA SER A 44 -4.09 -27.00 -0.83
C SER A 44 -2.83 -27.66 -1.37
N LEU A 45 -1.96 -26.90 -2.05
CA LEU A 45 -0.69 -27.40 -2.58
C LEU A 45 0.22 -27.95 -1.48
N LYS A 46 0.33 -27.24 -0.34
CA LYS A 46 1.08 -27.74 0.84
C LYS A 46 0.51 -29.06 1.36
N LEU A 47 -0.81 -29.18 1.49
CA LEU A 47 -1.46 -30.41 1.95
C LEU A 47 -1.26 -31.56 0.97
N VAL A 48 -1.33 -31.30 -0.34
CA VAL A 48 -1.05 -32.29 -1.39
C VAL A 48 0.40 -32.75 -1.34
N ASP A 49 1.37 -31.86 -1.13
CA ASP A 49 2.78 -32.25 -0.98
C ASP A 49 2.98 -33.20 0.21
N LEU A 50 2.32 -32.89 1.35
CA LEU A 50 2.28 -33.76 2.54
C LEU A 50 1.60 -35.12 2.30
N GLN A 51 0.95 -35.36 1.16
CA GLN A 51 0.45 -36.68 0.79
C GLN A 51 1.56 -37.59 0.26
N PHE A 52 2.55 -37.01 -0.43
CA PHE A 52 3.54 -37.77 -1.20
C PHE A 52 4.93 -37.74 -0.58
N GLN A 53 5.35 -36.62 0.02
CA GLN A 53 6.70 -36.47 0.55
C GLN A 53 6.70 -36.61 2.07
N PRO A 54 7.58 -37.44 2.68
CA PRO A 54 7.76 -37.41 4.13
C PRO A 54 8.27 -36.04 4.55
N THR A 55 7.76 -35.53 5.67
CA THR A 55 8.23 -34.24 6.19
C THR A 55 9.61 -34.37 6.79
N GLU A 56 10.30 -33.25 7.01
CA GLU A 56 11.64 -33.25 7.61
C GLU A 56 11.67 -34.03 8.94
N GLY A 57 10.68 -33.80 9.81
CA GLY A 57 10.58 -34.52 11.08
C GLY A 57 10.28 -36.01 10.92
N MET A 58 9.51 -36.40 9.88
CA MET A 58 9.33 -37.81 9.55
C MET A 58 10.64 -38.43 9.04
N GLN A 59 11.38 -37.71 8.19
CA GLN A 59 12.64 -38.17 7.62
C GLN A 59 13.71 -38.36 8.70
N GLU A 60 13.79 -37.47 9.69
CA GLU A 60 14.66 -37.65 10.86
C GLU A 60 14.39 -38.97 11.61
N VAL A 61 13.12 -39.33 11.78
CA VAL A 61 12.72 -40.58 12.44
C VAL A 61 13.11 -41.78 11.58
N ILE A 62 12.80 -41.75 10.28
CA ILE A 62 13.14 -42.80 9.32
C ILE A 62 14.67 -43.04 9.30
N ASP A 63 15.45 -41.96 9.22
CA ASP A 63 16.91 -42.00 9.17
C ASP A 63 17.52 -42.52 10.48
N ALA A 64 17.02 -42.06 11.63
CA ALA A 64 17.53 -42.49 12.93
C ALA A 64 17.26 -43.99 13.17
N VAL A 65 16.06 -44.45 12.83
CA VAL A 65 15.66 -45.85 12.98
C VAL A 65 16.41 -46.75 12.01
N SER A 66 16.59 -46.33 10.75
CA SER A 66 17.36 -47.11 9.76
C SER A 66 18.84 -47.23 10.11
N LYS A 67 19.46 -46.18 10.66
CA LYS A 67 20.90 -46.17 11.01
C LYS A 67 21.20 -46.86 12.35
N THR A 68 20.37 -46.62 13.37
CA THR A 68 20.71 -47.01 14.76
C THR A 68 19.69 -47.94 15.42
N GLY A 69 18.52 -48.13 14.81
CA GLY A 69 17.40 -48.87 15.41
C GLY A 69 16.74 -48.15 16.61
N LEU A 70 17.17 -46.91 16.87
CA LEU A 70 16.75 -46.09 18.01
C LEU A 70 16.37 -44.70 17.51
N PHE A 71 15.31 -44.12 18.06
CA PHE A 71 15.00 -42.70 17.88
C PHE A 71 15.07 -42.01 19.25
N ARG A 72 15.93 -41.01 19.39
CA ARG A 72 16.16 -40.29 20.65
C ARG A 72 16.34 -41.22 21.87
N GLY A 73 17.15 -42.28 21.69
CA GLY A 73 17.44 -43.27 22.74
C GLY A 73 16.34 -44.32 22.99
N THR A 74 15.22 -44.27 22.27
CA THR A 74 14.10 -45.21 22.44
C THR A 74 13.98 -46.14 21.23
N LYS A 75 13.86 -47.45 21.47
CA LYS A 75 13.56 -48.43 20.43
C LYS A 75 12.09 -48.38 20.06
N LEU A 76 11.79 -48.01 18.82
CA LEU A 76 10.42 -47.95 18.29
C LEU A 76 9.94 -49.36 17.92
N LYS A 77 8.67 -49.65 18.15
CA LYS A 77 8.02 -50.94 17.86
C LYS A 77 7.09 -50.81 16.64
N TYR A 78 6.79 -51.94 15.99
CA TYR A 78 5.79 -52.07 14.92
C TYR A 78 6.02 -51.11 13.73
N VAL A 79 6.95 -51.46 12.84
CA VAL A 79 7.20 -50.69 11.61
C VAL A 79 6.22 -51.16 10.53
N ASN A 80 5.22 -50.34 10.19
CA ASN A 80 4.30 -50.60 9.08
C ASN A 80 4.18 -49.37 8.16
N GLU A 81 5.16 -49.20 7.27
CA GLU A 81 5.25 -48.04 6.38
C GLU A 81 4.02 -47.86 5.48
N GLY A 82 3.40 -48.95 5.02
CA GLY A 82 2.22 -48.90 4.14
C GLY A 82 0.97 -48.32 4.80
N GLN A 83 0.77 -48.59 6.10
CA GLN A 83 -0.40 -48.10 6.84
C GLN A 83 -0.35 -46.59 7.06
N ILE A 84 0.83 -46.04 7.34
CA ILE A 84 1.03 -44.59 7.53
C ILE A 84 0.75 -43.83 6.23
N LEU A 85 1.28 -44.31 5.09
CA LEU A 85 1.05 -43.68 3.79
C LEU A 85 -0.44 -43.62 3.44
N PHE A 86 -1.16 -44.72 3.66
CA PHE A 86 -2.61 -44.77 3.46
C PHE A 86 -3.37 -43.78 4.37
N LEU A 87 -3.02 -43.72 5.66
CA LEU A 87 -3.66 -42.82 6.61
C LEU A 87 -3.40 -41.34 6.28
N ARG A 88 -2.16 -40.98 5.92
CA ARG A 88 -1.80 -39.62 5.49
C ARG A 88 -2.65 -39.17 4.32
N LYS A 89 -2.70 -39.99 3.27
CA LYS A 89 -3.52 -39.74 2.08
C LYS A 89 -4.98 -39.51 2.45
N LYS A 90 -5.56 -40.40 3.27
CA LYS A 90 -6.95 -40.30 3.70
C LYS A 90 -7.23 -39.01 4.50
N VAL A 91 -6.35 -38.62 5.41
CA VAL A 91 -6.49 -37.38 6.20
C VAL A 91 -6.46 -36.15 5.30
N ILE A 92 -5.47 -36.06 4.43
CA ILE A 92 -5.32 -34.94 3.49
C ILE A 92 -6.53 -34.84 2.55
N ASP A 93 -6.96 -35.94 1.93
CA ASP A 93 -8.12 -35.95 1.02
C ASP A 93 -9.39 -35.44 1.71
N VAL A 94 -9.59 -35.81 2.99
CA VAL A 94 -10.72 -35.33 3.80
C VAL A 94 -10.58 -33.83 4.08
N LEU A 95 -9.40 -33.35 4.46
CA LEU A 95 -9.16 -31.94 4.75
C LEU A 95 -9.38 -31.05 3.53
N ILE A 96 -8.80 -31.42 2.38
CA ILE A 96 -8.95 -30.68 1.12
C ILE A 96 -10.44 -30.61 0.74
N LYS A 97 -11.14 -31.74 0.76
CA LYS A 97 -12.59 -31.78 0.49
C LYS A 97 -13.40 -30.86 1.39
N HIS A 98 -13.04 -30.77 2.68
CA HIS A 98 -13.73 -29.88 3.61
C HIS A 98 -13.39 -28.40 3.37
N LEU A 99 -12.14 -28.08 3.02
CA LEU A 99 -11.73 -26.72 2.66
C LEU A 99 -12.43 -26.26 1.38
N GLU A 100 -12.39 -27.06 0.32
CA GLU A 100 -13.08 -26.77 -0.95
C GLU A 100 -14.57 -26.55 -0.72
N LYS A 101 -15.24 -27.45 0.01
CA LYS A 101 -16.66 -27.30 0.32
C LYS A 101 -16.95 -26.02 1.11
N ARG A 102 -16.10 -25.67 2.07
CA ARG A 102 -16.30 -24.49 2.93
C ARG A 102 -16.15 -23.18 2.16
N PHE A 103 -15.22 -23.14 1.20
CA PHE A 103 -14.86 -21.91 0.49
C PHE A 103 -15.26 -21.91 -0.99
N GLN A 104 -16.10 -22.87 -1.41
CA GLN A 104 -16.57 -23.02 -2.78
C GLN A 104 -17.12 -21.72 -3.36
N ASP A 105 -17.83 -20.93 -2.53
CA ASP A 105 -18.48 -19.70 -2.98
C ASP A 105 -17.42 -18.64 -3.32
N LEU A 106 -16.30 -18.56 -2.60
CA LEU A 106 -15.22 -17.62 -2.94
C LEU A 106 -14.51 -18.00 -4.24
N GLN A 107 -14.49 -19.30 -4.57
CA GLN A 107 -13.77 -19.82 -5.72
C GLN A 107 -14.61 -19.83 -7.00
N LYS A 108 -15.91 -20.16 -6.92
CA LYS A 108 -16.74 -20.41 -8.11
C LYS A 108 -18.20 -20.01 -7.90
N GLY A 109 -18.81 -19.49 -8.97
CA GLY A 109 -20.26 -19.34 -9.12
C GLY A 109 -20.90 -18.18 -8.35
N SER A 110 -20.35 -17.76 -7.21
CA SER A 110 -20.85 -16.62 -6.46
C SER A 110 -20.44 -15.28 -7.08
N VAL A 111 -21.15 -14.21 -6.74
CA VAL A 111 -20.81 -12.85 -7.16
C VAL A 111 -19.40 -12.42 -6.70
N PRO A 112 -18.99 -12.64 -5.43
CA PRO A 112 -17.61 -12.40 -5.00
C PRO A 112 -16.54 -13.07 -5.88
N SER A 113 -16.73 -14.33 -6.27
CA SER A 113 -15.76 -15.06 -7.09
C SER A 113 -15.56 -14.43 -8.48
N LYS A 114 -16.61 -13.80 -9.02
CA LYS A 114 -16.61 -13.17 -10.34
C LYS A 114 -15.78 -11.89 -10.39
N PHE A 115 -15.48 -11.25 -9.25
CA PHE A 115 -14.60 -10.07 -9.23
C PHE A 115 -13.16 -10.37 -9.63
N SER A 116 -12.77 -11.66 -9.68
CA SER A 116 -11.48 -12.09 -10.23
C SER A 116 -11.22 -11.59 -11.66
N ILE A 117 -12.28 -11.30 -12.44
CA ILE A 117 -12.15 -10.73 -13.79
C ILE A 117 -11.44 -9.39 -13.84
N PHE A 118 -11.39 -8.66 -12.72
CA PHE A 118 -10.68 -7.38 -12.64
C PHE A 118 -9.20 -7.56 -12.32
N ASN A 119 -8.73 -8.77 -12.00
CA ASN A 119 -7.34 -9.03 -11.65
C ASN A 119 -6.44 -9.18 -12.91
N PRO A 120 -5.50 -8.25 -13.16
CA PRO A 120 -4.66 -8.30 -14.36
C PRO A 120 -3.74 -9.51 -14.43
N SER A 121 -3.40 -10.14 -13.30
CA SER A 121 -2.51 -11.32 -13.28
C SER A 121 -3.15 -12.57 -13.90
N GLN A 122 -4.48 -12.59 -14.05
CA GLN A 122 -5.23 -13.70 -14.62
C GLN A 122 -5.62 -13.48 -16.09
N TRP A 123 -5.20 -12.36 -16.67
CA TRP A 123 -5.60 -11.96 -18.01
C TRP A 123 -4.77 -12.65 -19.10
N PRO A 124 -5.41 -13.01 -20.23
CA PRO A 124 -4.70 -13.56 -21.39
C PRO A 124 -3.80 -12.48 -22.00
N SER A 125 -2.68 -12.92 -22.58
CA SER A 125 -1.73 -12.03 -23.26
C SER A 125 -2.22 -11.58 -24.64
N ASP A 126 -3.10 -12.35 -25.28
CA ASP A 126 -3.68 -12.00 -26.57
C ASP A 126 -4.75 -10.90 -26.43
N ARG A 127 -4.78 -9.95 -27.37
CA ARG A 127 -5.69 -8.81 -27.33
C ARG A 127 -7.15 -9.18 -27.63
N GLN A 128 -7.38 -10.12 -28.53
CA GLN A 128 -8.74 -10.55 -28.88
C GLN A 128 -9.36 -11.33 -27.72
N GLU A 129 -8.57 -12.23 -27.12
CA GLU A 129 -8.95 -12.96 -25.92
C GLU A 129 -9.19 -12.01 -24.74
N LEU A 130 -8.30 -11.03 -24.50
CA LEU A 130 -8.47 -10.05 -23.43
C LEU A 130 -9.74 -9.21 -23.61
N ALA A 131 -10.06 -8.81 -24.85
CA ALA A 131 -11.29 -8.09 -25.14
C ALA A 131 -12.55 -8.93 -24.84
N ALA A 132 -12.49 -10.25 -25.02
CA ALA A 132 -13.58 -11.18 -24.72
C ALA A 132 -13.64 -11.67 -23.26
N TYR A 133 -12.51 -11.61 -22.54
CA TYR A 133 -12.35 -12.16 -21.20
C TYR A 133 -13.35 -11.58 -20.19
N GLY A 134 -13.95 -12.43 -19.35
CA GLY A 134 -14.82 -12.03 -18.24
C GLY A 134 -16.14 -11.36 -18.63
N LYS A 135 -16.56 -11.39 -19.90
CA LYS A 135 -17.81 -10.74 -20.35
C LYS A 135 -19.06 -11.24 -19.64
N GLN A 136 -19.17 -12.56 -19.45
CA GLN A 136 -20.33 -13.17 -18.78
C GLN A 136 -20.32 -12.83 -17.29
N ASP A 137 -19.20 -13.06 -16.61
CA ASP A 137 -19.04 -12.75 -15.19
C ASP A 137 -19.29 -11.27 -14.89
N PHE A 138 -18.85 -10.37 -15.78
CA PHE A 138 -19.15 -8.94 -15.67
C PHE A 138 -20.64 -8.65 -15.80
N ALA A 139 -21.33 -9.30 -16.73
CA ALA A 139 -22.78 -9.16 -16.90
C ALA A 139 -23.52 -9.63 -15.64
N ASP A 140 -23.11 -10.75 -15.06
CA ASP A 140 -23.71 -11.29 -13.84
C ASP A 140 -23.49 -10.37 -12.62
N ILE A 141 -22.31 -9.74 -12.51
CA ILE A 141 -22.04 -8.71 -11.47
C ILE A 141 -22.96 -7.51 -11.68
N CYS A 142 -23.09 -7.02 -12.92
CA CYS A 142 -23.96 -5.89 -13.24
C CYS A 142 -25.42 -6.21 -12.93
N GLU A 143 -25.89 -7.41 -13.26
CA GLU A 143 -27.25 -7.87 -12.97
C GLU A 143 -27.50 -7.93 -11.46
N HIS A 144 -26.56 -8.47 -10.70
CA HIS A 144 -26.69 -8.58 -9.25
C HIS A 144 -26.78 -7.20 -8.56
N TYR A 145 -25.98 -6.23 -9.00
CA TYR A 145 -25.96 -4.88 -8.43
C TYR A 145 -26.85 -3.88 -9.18
N GLN A 146 -27.71 -4.34 -10.10
CA GLN A 146 -28.56 -3.47 -10.92
C GLN A 146 -29.39 -2.46 -10.10
N PRO A 147 -30.03 -2.83 -8.97
CA PRO A 147 -30.80 -1.88 -8.17
C PRO A 147 -29.96 -0.70 -7.66
N LEU A 148 -28.70 -0.97 -7.28
CA LEU A 148 -27.77 0.05 -6.81
C LEU A 148 -27.26 0.92 -7.98
N MET A 149 -27.02 0.30 -9.15
CA MET A 149 -26.61 1.04 -10.35
C MET A 149 -27.70 1.99 -10.81
N ASP A 150 -28.97 1.57 -10.75
CA ASP A 150 -30.13 2.39 -11.10
C ASP A 150 -30.26 3.62 -10.18
N GLU A 151 -30.04 3.45 -8.88
CA GLU A 151 -30.03 4.55 -7.89
C GLU A 151 -28.99 5.63 -8.25
N HIS A 152 -27.81 5.22 -8.71
CA HIS A 152 -26.74 6.13 -9.12
C HIS A 152 -26.81 6.60 -10.59
N SER A 153 -27.89 6.27 -11.29
CA SER A 153 -28.09 6.57 -12.72
C SER A 153 -26.95 6.04 -13.60
N VAL A 154 -26.45 4.84 -13.29
CA VAL A 154 -25.40 4.15 -14.04
C VAL A 154 -26.04 3.15 -15.00
N THR A 155 -25.70 3.24 -16.29
CA THR A 155 -26.26 2.34 -17.31
C THR A 155 -25.33 1.18 -17.61
N THR A 156 -25.88 0.03 -18.02
CA THR A 156 -25.09 -1.13 -18.47
C THR A 156 -24.15 -0.79 -19.63
N LYS A 157 -24.54 0.16 -20.51
CA LYS A 157 -23.69 0.64 -21.61
C LYS A 157 -22.44 1.33 -21.08
N MET A 158 -22.61 2.19 -20.08
CA MET A 158 -21.52 2.91 -19.42
C MET A 158 -20.55 1.93 -18.74
N LEU A 159 -21.07 0.99 -17.95
CA LEU A 159 -20.28 -0.06 -17.30
C LEU A 159 -19.44 -0.88 -18.30
N LYS A 160 -20.04 -1.27 -19.44
CA LYS A 160 -19.32 -1.99 -20.50
C LYS A 160 -18.18 -1.17 -21.11
N SER A 161 -18.39 0.12 -21.36
CA SER A 161 -17.31 0.99 -21.86
C SER A 161 -16.20 1.19 -20.83
N GLU A 162 -16.57 1.40 -19.55
CA GLU A 162 -15.61 1.56 -18.47
C GLU A 162 -14.79 0.29 -18.23
N PHE A 163 -15.38 -0.90 -18.37
CA PHE A 163 -14.65 -2.16 -18.20
C PHE A 163 -13.57 -2.36 -19.27
N ILE A 164 -13.84 -1.97 -20.52
CA ILE A 164 -12.82 -1.99 -21.59
C ILE A 164 -11.70 -0.99 -21.27
N LEU A 165 -12.06 0.22 -20.81
CA LEU A 165 -11.09 1.23 -20.41
C LEU A 165 -10.26 0.79 -19.20
N TYR A 166 -10.87 0.09 -18.24
CA TYR A 166 -10.18 -0.48 -17.09
C TYR A 166 -9.14 -1.50 -17.53
N LYS A 167 -9.48 -2.38 -18.49
CA LYS A 167 -8.53 -3.38 -19.01
C LYS A 167 -7.27 -2.76 -19.58
N SER A 168 -7.37 -1.70 -20.38
CA SER A 168 -6.17 -1.02 -20.89
C SER A 168 -5.38 -0.33 -19.79
N TYR A 169 -6.07 0.31 -18.83
CA TYR A 169 -5.45 1.00 -17.71
C TYR A 169 -4.70 0.06 -16.76
N ALA A 170 -5.33 -1.05 -16.38
CA ALA A 170 -4.79 -1.99 -15.41
C ALA A 170 -3.69 -2.88 -16.04
N ALA A 171 -3.83 -3.28 -17.32
CA ALA A 171 -2.81 -4.08 -18.00
C ALA A 171 -1.47 -3.34 -18.17
N ALA A 172 -1.49 -2.01 -18.17
CA ALA A 172 -0.28 -1.18 -18.24
C ALA A 172 0.46 -1.06 -16.88
N ARG A 173 -0.03 -1.70 -15.81
CA ARG A 173 0.48 -1.55 -14.44
C ARG A 173 0.82 -2.90 -13.83
N THR A 174 1.89 -2.94 -13.05
CA THR A 174 2.31 -4.09 -12.24
C THR A 174 1.88 -3.89 -10.78
N LEU A 175 0.59 -3.60 -10.56
CA LEU A 175 0.01 -3.37 -9.24
C LEU A 175 -1.01 -4.45 -8.91
N ARG A 176 -1.21 -4.72 -7.61
CA ARG A 176 -2.29 -5.59 -7.17
C ARG A 176 -3.63 -4.89 -7.38
N MET A 177 -4.66 -5.67 -7.70
CA MET A 177 -6.00 -5.18 -7.98
C MET A 177 -6.54 -4.18 -6.92
N PRO A 178 -6.40 -4.41 -5.58
CA PRO A 178 -6.87 -3.44 -4.59
C PRO A 178 -6.17 -2.07 -4.71
N GLN A 179 -4.88 -2.06 -5.05
CA GLN A 179 -4.11 -0.83 -5.23
C GLN A 179 -4.55 -0.07 -6.49
N ILE A 180 -4.90 -0.80 -7.56
CA ILE A 180 -5.46 -0.22 -8.78
C ILE A 180 -6.80 0.45 -8.47
N PHE A 181 -7.67 -0.24 -7.73
CA PHE A 181 -8.98 0.28 -7.32
C PHE A 181 -8.83 1.53 -6.45
N SER A 182 -8.05 1.46 -5.36
CA SER A 182 -7.79 2.62 -4.51
C SER A 182 -7.20 3.79 -5.30
N GLY A 183 -6.27 3.53 -6.23
CA GLY A 183 -5.69 4.57 -7.08
C GLY A 183 -6.69 5.23 -8.05
N ILE A 184 -7.75 4.55 -8.45
CA ILE A 184 -8.85 5.12 -9.24
C ILE A 184 -9.79 5.94 -8.34
N LEU A 185 -10.12 5.42 -7.15
CA LEU A 185 -11.05 6.04 -6.21
C LEU A 185 -10.49 7.32 -5.57
N CYS A 186 -9.18 7.36 -5.30
CA CYS A 186 -8.51 8.51 -4.69
C CYS A 186 -8.23 9.66 -5.69
N ASP A 187 -8.28 9.40 -6.99
CA ASP A 187 -8.09 10.42 -8.03
C ASP A 187 -9.46 10.92 -8.50
N THR A 188 -9.77 12.20 -8.23
CA THR A 188 -11.09 12.77 -8.50
C THR A 188 -11.47 12.72 -9.98
N GLU A 189 -10.53 12.90 -10.91
CA GLU A 189 -10.83 12.89 -12.33
C GLU A 189 -11.01 11.46 -12.85
N ARG A 190 -10.19 10.52 -12.37
CA ARG A 190 -10.39 9.10 -12.70
C ARG A 190 -11.67 8.55 -12.09
N CYS A 191 -11.99 8.89 -10.85
CA CYS A 191 -13.23 8.44 -10.22
C CYS A 191 -14.46 8.89 -11.02
N LYS A 192 -14.45 10.10 -11.61
CA LYS A 192 -15.49 10.56 -12.56
C LYS A 192 -15.48 9.76 -13.88
N GLN A 193 -14.31 9.45 -14.41
CA GLN A 193 -14.15 8.67 -15.64
C GLN A 193 -14.67 7.23 -15.49
N TYR A 194 -14.53 6.65 -14.31
CA TYR A 194 -14.94 5.30 -13.95
C TYR A 194 -16.18 5.28 -13.06
N LYS A 195 -17.10 6.24 -13.18
CA LYS A 195 -18.20 6.44 -12.22
C LYS A 195 -18.99 5.15 -11.91
N GLY A 196 -19.26 4.30 -12.91
CA GLY A 196 -19.96 3.03 -12.68
C GLY A 196 -19.10 1.99 -11.98
N LEU A 197 -17.86 1.79 -12.45
CA LEU A 197 -16.92 0.85 -11.87
C LEU A 197 -16.44 1.26 -10.48
N SER A 198 -16.37 2.55 -10.15
CA SER A 198 -16.02 3.04 -8.81
C SER A 198 -16.94 2.44 -7.75
N ILE A 199 -18.24 2.34 -8.02
CA ILE A 199 -19.21 1.69 -7.11
C ILE A 199 -18.84 0.22 -6.90
N LEU A 200 -18.54 -0.52 -7.98
CA LEU A 200 -18.15 -1.92 -7.89
C LEU A 200 -16.81 -2.11 -7.17
N PHE A 201 -15.86 -1.19 -7.37
CA PHE A 201 -14.56 -1.21 -6.72
C PHE A 201 -14.68 -0.95 -5.22
N GLU A 202 -15.51 0.02 -4.81
CA GLU A 202 -15.82 0.27 -3.41
C GLU A 202 -16.43 -0.98 -2.76
N ILE A 203 -17.44 -1.58 -3.39
CA ILE A 203 -18.07 -2.82 -2.91
C ILE A 203 -17.03 -3.93 -2.72
N TYR A 204 -16.13 -4.11 -3.67
CA TYR A 204 -15.08 -5.12 -3.58
C TYR A 204 -14.14 -4.85 -2.40
N LEU A 205 -13.72 -3.60 -2.21
CA LEU A 205 -12.77 -3.22 -1.15
C LEU A 205 -13.37 -3.33 0.25
N VAL A 206 -14.69 -3.22 0.40
CA VAL A 206 -15.39 -3.36 1.69
C VAL A 206 -15.96 -4.76 1.93
N LEU A 207 -15.79 -5.70 0.99
CA LEU A 207 -16.35 -7.04 1.11
C LEU A 207 -15.65 -7.81 2.24
N ALA A 208 -16.40 -8.13 3.29
CA ALA A 208 -15.90 -8.96 4.39
C ALA A 208 -15.80 -10.43 3.96
N VAL A 209 -14.58 -10.94 3.81
CA VAL A 209 -14.31 -12.36 3.48
C VAL A 209 -14.37 -13.26 4.73
N ASN A 210 -14.19 -12.69 5.92
CA ASN A 210 -14.17 -13.40 7.19
C ASN A 210 -14.75 -12.54 8.33
N THR A 211 -14.97 -13.17 9.49
CA THR A 211 -15.49 -12.53 10.71
C THR A 211 -14.40 -12.17 11.73
N ALA A 212 -13.11 -12.24 11.38
CA ALA A 212 -12.02 -11.97 12.32
C ALA A 212 -12.06 -10.54 12.85
N VAL A 213 -12.48 -9.58 12.02
CA VAL A 213 -12.74 -8.18 12.43
C VAL A 213 -13.77 -8.14 13.57
N CYS A 214 -14.86 -8.91 13.44
CA CYS A 214 -15.90 -9.00 14.48
C CYS A 214 -15.35 -9.62 15.78
N GLU A 215 -14.50 -10.64 15.69
CA GLU A 215 -13.86 -11.28 16.84
C GLU A 215 -12.90 -10.34 17.59
N ARG A 216 -12.16 -9.49 16.86
CA ARG A 216 -11.37 -8.40 17.45
C ARG A 216 -12.27 -7.37 18.14
N GLY A 217 -13.41 -7.04 17.53
CA GLY A 217 -14.45 -6.22 18.16
C GLY A 217 -14.94 -6.80 19.49
N PHE A 218 -15.27 -8.10 19.53
CA PHE A 218 -15.67 -8.78 20.77
C PHE A 218 -14.56 -8.83 21.81
N SER A 219 -13.32 -9.03 21.39
CA SER A 219 -12.15 -9.00 22.27
C SER A 219 -11.94 -7.60 22.85
N CYS A 220 -12.07 -6.57 22.03
CA CYS A 220 -12.04 -5.18 22.46
C CYS A 220 -13.16 -4.89 23.47
N MET A 221 -14.38 -5.35 23.19
CA MET A 221 -15.51 -5.22 24.10
C MET A 221 -15.22 -5.83 25.46
N LYS A 222 -14.61 -7.04 25.52
CA LYS A 222 -14.22 -7.70 26.78
C LYS A 222 -13.17 -6.89 27.56
N ARG A 223 -12.21 -6.26 26.87
CA ARG A 223 -11.21 -5.39 27.53
C ARG A 223 -11.85 -4.13 28.12
N VAL A 224 -12.77 -3.51 27.38
CA VAL A 224 -13.47 -2.29 27.80
C VAL A 224 -14.47 -2.58 28.93
N LYS A 225 -15.26 -3.65 28.75
CA LYS A 225 -16.30 -4.12 29.68
C LYS A 225 -15.76 -5.28 30.52
N ASN A 226 -14.91 -4.95 31.48
CA ASN A 226 -14.43 -5.88 32.50
C ASN A 226 -15.38 -5.91 33.71
N ASP A 227 -15.13 -6.78 34.69
CA ASP A 227 -16.00 -6.98 35.85
C ASP A 227 -16.31 -5.68 36.61
N TRP A 228 -15.31 -4.80 36.74
CA TRP A 228 -15.39 -3.49 37.38
C TRP A 228 -16.16 -2.44 36.57
N ARG A 229 -16.37 -2.67 35.26
CA ARG A 229 -17.11 -1.82 34.33
C ARG A 229 -18.30 -2.54 33.70
N SER A 230 -18.86 -3.52 34.39
CA SER A 230 -19.96 -4.36 33.90
C SER A 230 -21.26 -3.60 33.61
N CYS A 231 -21.46 -2.45 34.26
CA CYS A 231 -22.65 -1.58 34.09
C CYS A 231 -22.49 -0.47 33.04
N LEU A 232 -21.47 -0.54 32.17
CA LEU A 232 -21.26 0.48 31.15
C LEU A 232 -22.42 0.48 30.13
N GLY A 233 -23.04 1.65 29.94
CA GLY A 233 -24.14 1.83 28.98
C GLY A 233 -23.68 1.60 27.54
N THR A 234 -24.61 1.19 26.66
CA THR A 234 -24.31 0.82 25.27
C THR A 234 -23.63 1.96 24.49
N GLU A 235 -24.05 3.20 24.69
CA GLU A 235 -23.47 4.36 24.01
C GLU A 235 -22.02 4.60 24.43
N GLN A 236 -21.73 4.60 25.74
CA GLN A 236 -20.36 4.73 26.23
C GLN A 236 -19.50 3.54 25.79
N LEU A 237 -20.07 2.33 25.72
CA LEU A 237 -19.34 1.14 25.29
C LEU A 237 -18.91 1.29 23.85
N SER A 238 -19.84 1.68 22.98
CA SER A 238 -19.57 1.95 21.58
C SER A 238 -18.48 3.00 21.39
N ARG A 239 -18.57 4.14 22.11
CA ARG A 239 -17.53 5.19 22.05
C ARG A 239 -16.15 4.70 22.49
N LEU A 240 -16.06 3.99 23.60
CA LEU A 240 -14.79 3.46 24.11
C LEU A 240 -14.21 2.39 23.19
N MET A 241 -15.06 1.53 22.62
CA MET A 241 -14.64 0.55 21.63
C MET A 241 -14.13 1.24 20.37
N PHE A 242 -14.85 2.25 19.86
CA PHE A 242 -14.44 3.02 18.70
C PHE A 242 -13.07 3.66 18.91
N SER A 243 -12.86 4.35 20.03
CA SER A 243 -11.54 4.91 20.38
C SER A 243 -10.46 3.85 20.55
N SER A 244 -10.81 2.63 20.96
CA SER A 244 -9.83 1.54 21.15
C SER A 244 -9.49 0.80 19.85
N ILE A 245 -10.34 0.88 18.82
CA ILE A 245 -10.17 0.19 17.54
C ILE A 245 -9.58 1.15 16.50
N GLU A 246 -10.18 2.33 16.36
CA GLU A 246 -9.83 3.33 15.33
C GLU A 246 -8.92 4.44 15.86
N GLY A 247 -8.70 4.51 17.18
CA GLY A 247 -7.85 5.53 17.78
C GLY A 247 -6.37 5.36 17.42
N PRO A 248 -5.59 6.45 17.47
CA PRO A 248 -4.16 6.38 17.25
C PRO A 248 -3.48 5.51 18.32
N SER A 249 -2.28 5.02 18.02
CA SER A 249 -1.43 4.38 19.03
C SER A 249 -1.14 5.35 20.17
N MET A 250 -0.75 4.83 21.34
CA MET A 250 -0.38 5.66 22.49
C MET A 250 0.73 6.66 22.16
N ASP A 251 1.68 6.29 21.29
CA ASP A 251 2.80 7.15 20.88
C ASP A 251 2.36 8.31 19.99
N ASN A 252 1.26 8.14 19.24
CA ASN A 252 0.70 9.13 18.32
C ASN A 252 -0.55 9.81 18.89
N PHE A 253 -0.90 9.54 20.15
CA PHE A 253 -2.10 10.09 20.76
C PHE A 253 -1.83 11.52 21.23
N ASP A 254 -2.41 12.48 20.52
CA ASP A 254 -2.44 13.87 20.96
C ASP A 254 -3.64 14.13 21.89
N ALA A 255 -3.34 14.49 23.14
CA ALA A 255 -4.34 14.83 24.13
C ALA A 255 -4.78 16.29 24.07
N ALA A 256 -4.05 17.18 23.38
CA ALA A 256 -4.25 18.63 23.45
C ALA A 256 -5.68 19.02 23.05
N GLY A 257 -6.16 18.56 21.89
CA GLY A 257 -7.52 18.85 21.43
C GLY A 257 -8.61 18.30 22.35
N ALA A 258 -8.39 17.12 22.95
CA ALA A 258 -9.34 16.55 23.91
C ALA A 258 -9.37 17.35 25.23
N VAL A 259 -8.21 17.81 25.71
CA VAL A 259 -8.10 18.65 26.91
C VAL A 259 -8.70 20.03 26.65
N GLU A 260 -8.41 20.66 25.52
CA GLU A 260 -9.00 21.94 25.12
C GLU A 260 -10.52 21.85 25.06
N LYS A 261 -11.06 20.81 24.40
CA LYS A 261 -12.51 20.58 24.35
C LYS A 261 -13.09 20.34 25.74
N TRP A 262 -12.44 19.54 26.58
CA TRP A 262 -12.87 19.34 27.97
C TRP A 262 -12.86 20.64 28.78
N TRP A 263 -11.88 21.51 28.54
CA TRP A 263 -11.70 22.79 29.22
C TRP A 263 -12.74 23.83 28.79
N THR A 264 -12.97 23.96 27.48
CA THR A 264 -13.88 24.94 26.87
C THR A 264 -15.35 24.54 26.92
N SER A 265 -15.63 23.24 26.82
CA SER A 265 -17.00 22.70 26.68
C SER A 265 -17.53 22.06 27.98
N GLY A 266 -16.75 22.07 29.06
CA GLY A 266 -17.18 21.55 30.36
C GLY A 266 -18.28 22.44 30.97
N ASN A 267 -19.39 21.84 31.42
CA ASN A 267 -20.52 22.51 32.08
C ASN A 267 -20.14 23.40 33.31
N ARG A 268 -18.88 23.37 33.76
CA ARG A 268 -18.33 24.27 34.77
C ARG A 268 -16.92 24.70 34.33
N ALA A 269 -16.78 25.94 33.86
CA ALA A 269 -15.47 26.55 33.67
C ALA A 269 -14.73 26.58 35.02
N ARG A 270 -13.70 25.75 35.17
CA ARG A 270 -13.10 25.51 36.50
C ARG A 270 -12.18 26.65 36.95
N ARG A 271 -11.67 27.50 36.03
CA ARG A 271 -10.88 28.71 36.32
C ARG A 271 -10.99 29.74 35.19
N PRO A 272 -11.76 30.82 35.36
CA PRO A 272 -11.76 31.94 34.42
C PRO A 272 -10.33 32.53 34.30
N GLY A 273 -9.79 32.64 33.09
CA GLY A 273 -8.51 33.31 32.82
C GLY A 273 -7.24 32.45 32.90
N PHE A 274 -7.34 31.13 33.09
CA PHE A 274 -6.19 30.22 32.99
C PHE A 274 -6.26 29.42 31.68
N ASN A 275 -5.29 29.62 30.78
CA ASN A 275 -5.07 28.76 29.62
C ASN A 275 -3.70 28.07 29.77
N PRO A 276 -3.65 26.75 29.99
CA PRO A 276 -2.39 26.02 30.18
C PRO A 276 -1.48 26.02 28.93
N TRP A 277 -2.06 26.26 27.75
CA TRP A 277 -1.35 26.21 26.45
C TRP A 277 -0.83 27.57 25.99
N GLN A 278 -1.08 28.65 26.75
CA GLN A 278 -0.65 30.01 26.38
C GLN A 278 0.85 30.08 26.07
N LYS A 279 1.67 29.42 26.89
CA LYS A 279 3.13 29.46 26.74
C LYS A 279 3.64 28.68 25.52
N GLU A 280 2.99 27.57 25.19
CA GLU A 280 3.37 26.76 24.03
C GLU A 280 2.94 27.46 22.73
N GLN A 281 1.73 28.04 22.69
CA GLN A 281 1.28 28.86 21.56
C GLN A 281 2.15 30.11 21.36
N GLU A 282 2.56 30.77 22.44
CA GLU A 282 3.50 31.91 22.38
C GLU A 282 4.89 31.49 21.88
N GLN A 283 5.27 30.23 22.05
CA GLN A 283 6.57 29.71 21.65
C GLN A 283 6.56 29.24 20.18
N GLU A 284 5.51 28.54 19.73
CA GLU A 284 5.30 28.24 18.30
C GLU A 284 5.28 29.50 17.45
N ILE A 285 4.51 30.52 17.85
CA ILE A 285 4.47 31.80 17.13
C ILE A 285 5.86 32.44 17.06
N ARG A 286 6.66 32.31 18.13
CA ARG A 286 8.02 32.85 18.16
C ARG A 286 8.96 32.07 17.23
N ASP A 287 8.83 30.75 17.17
CA ASP A 287 9.66 29.89 16.34
C ASP A 287 9.31 30.08 14.85
N ASP A 288 8.03 30.19 14.50
CA ASP A 288 7.55 30.52 13.14
C ASP A 288 8.09 31.89 12.68
N LEU A 289 8.00 32.91 13.55
CA LEU A 289 8.57 34.23 13.28
C LEU A 289 10.09 34.18 13.06
N TYR A 290 10.78 33.26 13.73
CA TYR A 290 12.22 33.08 13.57
C TYR A 290 12.57 32.39 12.25
N GLU A 291 11.79 31.39 11.83
CA GLU A 291 11.94 30.77 10.50
C GLU A 291 11.68 31.76 9.36
N ASP A 292 10.63 32.58 9.47
CA ASP A 292 10.33 33.62 8.48
C ASP A 292 11.48 34.63 8.38
N LEU A 293 12.06 35.04 9.51
CA LEU A 293 13.24 35.94 9.54
C LEU A 293 14.45 35.32 8.86
N VAL A 294 14.72 34.02 9.09
CA VAL A 294 15.83 33.31 8.46
C VAL A 294 15.63 33.20 6.94
N LEU A 295 14.40 32.96 6.48
CA LEU A 295 14.08 32.93 5.05
C LEU A 295 14.30 34.29 4.39
N MET A 296 13.88 35.38 5.04
CA MET A 296 14.11 36.73 4.54
C MET A 296 15.60 37.06 4.40
N ASP A 297 16.43 36.66 5.36
CA ASP A 297 17.88 36.86 5.30
C ASP A 297 18.51 36.07 4.15
N GLN A 298 18.05 34.83 3.90
CA GLN A 298 18.53 34.01 2.77
C GLN A 298 18.14 34.59 1.40
N GLU A 299 16.92 35.13 1.28
CA GLU A 299 16.47 35.81 0.06
C GLU A 299 17.29 37.07 -0.22
N ALA A 300 17.61 37.84 0.83
CA ALA A 300 18.46 39.02 0.70
C ALA A 300 19.90 38.68 0.25
N GLU A 301 20.49 37.61 0.80
CA GLU A 301 21.81 37.12 0.38
C GLU A 301 21.79 36.63 -1.09
N GLN A 302 20.71 35.97 -1.52
CA GLN A 302 20.57 35.58 -2.92
C GLN A 302 20.46 36.78 -3.85
N GLU A 303 19.67 37.79 -3.52
CA GLU A 303 19.61 39.01 -4.32
C GLU A 303 20.96 39.72 -4.42
N GLU A 304 21.73 39.77 -3.33
CA GLU A 304 23.05 40.38 -3.34
C GLU A 304 24.05 39.61 -4.22
N ASN A 305 24.02 38.27 -4.17
CA ASN A 305 24.85 37.43 -5.03
C ASN A 305 24.49 37.63 -6.51
N VAL A 306 23.20 37.68 -6.87
CA VAL A 306 22.75 37.93 -8.24
C VAL A 306 23.21 39.30 -8.73
N ARG A 307 23.17 40.33 -7.87
CA ARG A 307 23.69 41.67 -8.21
C ARG A 307 25.20 41.64 -8.43
N GLN A 308 25.96 40.91 -7.62
CA GLN A 308 27.41 40.79 -7.78
C GLN A 308 27.80 40.05 -9.06
N GLU A 309 27.07 38.98 -9.44
CA GLU A 309 27.26 38.28 -10.71
C GLU A 309 26.98 39.21 -11.90
N ALA A 310 25.87 39.97 -11.86
CA ALA A 310 25.55 40.91 -12.93
C ALA A 310 26.64 41.99 -13.14
N ILE A 311 27.23 42.50 -12.05
CA ILE A 311 28.35 43.45 -12.11
C ILE A 311 29.61 42.78 -12.70
N SER A 312 29.87 41.52 -12.35
CA SER A 312 31.01 40.77 -12.89
C SER A 312 30.87 40.51 -14.40
N ASP A 313 29.65 40.21 -14.86
CA ASP A 313 29.37 39.98 -16.28
C ASP A 313 29.51 41.27 -17.10
N GLU A 314 29.06 42.40 -16.57
CA GLU A 314 29.18 43.71 -17.22
C GLU A 314 30.66 44.14 -17.37
N LEU A 315 31.47 43.93 -16.33
CA LEU A 315 32.93 44.13 -16.37
C LEU A 315 33.63 43.19 -17.37
N GLY A 316 33.15 41.96 -17.50
CA GLY A 316 33.65 41.00 -18.48
C GLY A 316 33.42 41.45 -19.93
N LEU A 317 32.22 41.97 -20.21
CA LEU A 317 31.84 42.50 -21.53
C LEU A 317 32.63 43.76 -21.89
N GLU A 318 32.88 44.65 -20.93
CA GLU A 318 33.75 45.82 -21.16
C GLU A 318 35.19 45.38 -21.50
N ALA A 319 35.74 44.39 -20.80
CA ALA A 319 37.08 43.88 -21.08
C ALA A 319 37.20 43.24 -22.47
N GLU A 320 36.18 42.48 -22.92
CA GLU A 320 36.15 41.93 -24.28
C GLU A 320 36.06 43.01 -25.36
N ASN A 321 35.27 44.06 -25.11
CA ASN A 321 35.14 45.19 -26.04
C ASN A 321 36.45 45.97 -26.18
N VAL A 322 37.18 46.17 -25.07
CA VAL A 322 38.51 46.79 -25.09
C VAL A 322 39.50 45.94 -25.89
N ALA A 323 39.53 44.62 -25.66
CA ALA A 323 40.40 43.71 -26.40
C ALA A 323 40.08 43.67 -27.91
N ALA A 324 38.80 43.75 -28.28
CA ALA A 324 38.37 43.83 -29.67
C ALA A 324 38.77 45.17 -30.33
N GLY A 325 38.73 46.27 -29.57
CA GLY A 325 39.22 47.58 -29.99
C GLY A 325 40.72 47.60 -30.25
N GLU A 326 41.52 47.03 -29.34
CA GLU A 326 42.98 46.90 -29.51
C GLU A 326 43.34 46.05 -30.74
N LYS A 327 42.60 44.98 -30.99
CA LYS A 327 42.81 44.12 -32.16
C LYS A 327 42.49 44.83 -33.48
N ARG A 328 41.42 45.64 -33.53
CA ARG A 328 41.10 46.48 -34.69
C ARG A 328 42.14 47.56 -34.95
N LEU A 329 42.73 48.12 -33.90
CA LEU A 329 43.83 49.09 -34.02
C LEU A 329 45.10 48.44 -34.58
N ALA A 330 45.40 47.20 -34.16
CA ALA A 330 46.52 46.44 -34.68
C ALA A 330 46.34 46.07 -36.17
N GLU A 331 45.12 45.72 -36.58
CA GLU A 331 44.78 45.43 -37.99
C GLU A 331 44.84 46.70 -38.87
N ALA A 332 44.46 47.87 -38.35
CA ALA A 332 44.55 49.14 -39.07
C ALA A 332 46.00 49.64 -39.29
N LEU A 333 46.96 49.17 -38.49
CA LEU A 333 48.37 49.52 -38.64
C LEU A 333 49.11 48.65 -39.67
N ASP A 334 48.55 47.49 -40.04
CA ASP A 334 49.15 46.54 -41.01
C ASP A 334 48.75 46.86 -42.48
N ASP A 335 47.73 47.70 -42.69
CA ASP A 335 47.19 48.09 -44.02
C ASP A 335 47.78 49.42 -44.57
N SER A 336 48.86 49.93 -43.99
CA SER A 336 49.53 51.16 -44.46
C SER A 336 50.65 50.87 -45.48
N ASP A 337 50.25 50.72 -46.75
CA ASP A 337 51.14 50.83 -47.91
C ASP A 337 51.59 52.30 -48.09
N GLU A 338 52.89 52.47 -48.36
CA GLU A 338 53.61 53.74 -48.52
C GLU A 338 52.87 54.76 -49.42
N SER A 339 52.37 55.86 -48.84
CA SER A 339 52.33 57.16 -49.52
C SER A 339 52.19 58.31 -48.53
N ASP A 340 53.18 59.21 -48.60
CA ASP A 340 53.22 60.61 -48.23
C ASP A 340 52.41 61.07 -46.99
N ILE A 341 53.17 61.22 -45.90
CA ILE A 341 52.85 62.03 -44.73
C ILE A 341 52.70 63.48 -45.17
N ASP A 342 51.51 64.07 -44.98
CA ASP A 342 51.35 65.52 -44.85
C ASP A 342 50.72 65.84 -43.48
N GLU A 343 51.39 66.73 -42.76
CA GLU A 343 51.10 67.15 -41.40
C GLU A 343 49.90 68.12 -41.39
N SER A 344 48.71 67.60 -41.12
CA SER A 344 47.66 68.40 -40.49
C SER A 344 46.71 67.53 -39.65
N ASP A 345 46.95 67.58 -38.34
CA ASP A 345 45.97 67.47 -37.26
C ASP A 345 45.31 66.08 -37.09
N ILE A 346 45.88 65.13 -36.35
CA ILE A 346 45.98 65.12 -34.87
C ILE A 346 44.81 65.86 -34.19
N ASP A 347 43.55 65.57 -34.55
CA ASP A 347 42.42 65.91 -33.66
C ASP A 347 41.12 65.11 -33.93
N THR A 348 41.18 63.79 -34.16
CA THR A 348 39.94 62.99 -34.32
C THR A 348 40.05 61.55 -33.80
N PHE A 349 40.59 61.34 -32.59
CA PHE A 349 40.61 59.99 -32.00
C PHE A 349 40.22 59.88 -30.51
N LEU A 350 39.63 60.92 -29.92
CA LEU A 350 39.08 60.85 -28.56
C LEU A 350 37.68 61.47 -28.50
N LYS A 351 36.71 60.87 -29.17
CA LYS A 351 35.31 61.28 -29.00
C LYS A 351 34.24 60.20 -28.90
N ASP A 352 34.59 58.92 -28.89
CA ASP A 352 33.62 57.87 -28.59
C ASP A 352 34.29 56.75 -27.77
N TYR A 353 34.34 56.95 -26.46
CA TYR A 353 34.11 55.94 -25.40
C TYR A 353 33.56 56.66 -24.17
#